data_AF-A0A2E5ZNA0-F1
#
_entry.id   AF-A0A2E5ZNA0-F1
#
_cell.length_a   1.000
_cell.length_b   1.000
_cell.length_c   1.000
_cell.angle_alpha   90.00
_cell.angle_beta   90.00
_cell.angle_gamma   90.00
#
_symmetry.space_group_name_H-M   'P 1'
#
loop_
_entity.id
_entity.type
_entity.pdbx_description
1 polymer ?
#
loop_
_entity_poly.entity_id
_entity_poly.type
_entity_poly.pdbx_seq_one_letter_code
_entity_poly.pdbx_strand_id
1 'polypeptide(L)'
;MNKLPLKDVLAAIDMGGKEIWDELSIEEKKQVSFYLLNRYVSSQKGSREDQELAVFKTNEYYNKNFFNIQKHKKLLWQLLCIAGNTQKIQYHEWIGYKHRNKSNSKALKFLQKIYPNMKQDEVELLARISNKKELFALGEDHGMDKRSVDI
;
A
#
# COMPACT_ATOMS: atom_id res chain seq x y z
N MET A 1 -5.85 18.88 22.12
CA MET A 1 -6.49 18.03 21.08
C MET A 1 -6.62 16.63 21.64
N ASN A 2 -7.84 16.12 21.78
CA ASN A 2 -8.05 14.70 22.12
C ASN A 2 -7.88 13.87 20.84
N LYS A 3 -6.98 12.90 20.90
CA LYS A 3 -6.67 12.01 19.78
C LYS A 3 -7.75 10.93 19.69
N LEU A 4 -8.46 10.86 18.57
CA LEU A 4 -9.43 9.81 18.29
C LEU A 4 -8.67 8.47 18.17
N PRO A 5 -8.90 7.50 19.08
CA PRO A 5 -8.13 6.26 19.04
C PRO A 5 -8.52 5.40 17.84
N LEU A 6 -7.54 4.92 17.09
CA LEU A 6 -7.78 4.06 15.91
C LEU A 6 -8.57 2.80 16.25
N LYS A 7 -8.33 2.22 17.44
CA LYS A 7 -9.08 1.04 17.93
C LYS A 7 -10.59 1.30 18.05
N ASP A 8 -10.99 2.51 18.42
CA ASP A 8 -12.40 2.85 18.62
C ASP A 8 -13.07 3.07 17.25
N VAL A 9 -12.32 3.65 16.30
CA VAL A 9 -12.74 3.77 14.89
C VAL A 9 -12.95 2.40 14.24
N LEU A 10 -12.01 1.47 14.44
CA LEU A 10 -12.11 0.12 13.89
C LEU A 10 -13.26 -0.66 14.55
N ALA A 11 -13.40 -0.58 15.88
CA ALA A 11 -14.53 -1.19 16.58
C ALA A 11 -15.88 -0.65 16.10
N ALA A 12 -15.99 0.67 15.87
CA ALA A 12 -17.19 1.28 15.30
C ALA A 12 -17.53 0.73 13.90
N ILE A 13 -16.51 0.52 13.07
CA ILE A 13 -16.66 -0.09 11.73
C ILE A 13 -17.11 -1.55 11.87
N ASP A 14 -16.48 -2.32 12.75
CA ASP A 14 -16.77 -3.74 12.96
C ASP A 14 -18.18 -4.01 13.47
N MET A 15 -18.70 -3.09 14.28
CA MET A 15 -20.07 -3.11 14.80
C MET A 15 -21.10 -2.52 13.83
N GLY A 16 -20.67 -2.03 12.66
CA GLY A 16 -21.57 -1.44 11.67
C GLY A 16 -22.17 -0.10 12.09
N GLY A 17 -21.47 0.66 12.95
CA GLY A 17 -21.90 1.94 13.52
C GLY A 17 -21.93 3.09 12.52
N LYS A 18 -22.84 3.02 11.53
CA LYS A 18 -22.98 4.02 10.45
C LYS A 18 -23.27 5.43 10.98
N GLU A 19 -24.07 5.52 12.04
CA GLU A 19 -24.52 6.79 12.62
C GLU A 19 -23.42 7.52 13.42
N ILE A 20 -22.38 6.79 13.87
CA ILE A 20 -21.26 7.37 14.64
C ILE A 20 -20.60 8.53 13.89
N TRP A 21 -20.59 8.50 12.56
CA TRP A 21 -20.06 9.60 11.76
C TRP A 21 -20.74 10.94 12.09
N ASP A 22 -22.04 10.96 12.35
CA ASP A 22 -22.75 12.21 12.66
C ASP A 22 -22.44 12.70 14.09
N GLU A 23 -22.13 11.79 15.00
CA GLU A 23 -21.74 12.07 16.40
C GLU A 23 -20.31 12.62 16.51
N LEU A 24 -19.42 12.28 15.58
CA LEU A 24 -18.04 12.79 15.58
C LEU A 24 -18.01 14.31 15.40
N SER A 25 -17.22 14.99 16.23
CA SER A 25 -16.90 16.40 16.07
C SER A 25 -16.11 16.66 14.77
N ILE A 26 -16.04 17.92 14.35
CA ILE A 26 -15.26 18.33 13.17
C ILE A 26 -13.78 17.95 13.32
N GLU A 27 -13.22 18.08 14.52
CA GLU A 27 -11.83 17.76 14.80
C GLU A 27 -11.55 16.26 14.81
N GLU A 28 -12.51 15.43 15.23
CA GLU A 28 -12.41 13.97 15.15
C GLU A 28 -12.55 13.48 13.70
N LYS A 29 -13.47 14.05 12.94
CA LYS A 29 -13.66 13.75 11.50
C LYS A 29 -12.38 13.98 10.70
N LYS A 30 -11.60 15.01 11.02
CA LYS A 30 -10.30 15.30 10.38
C LYS A 30 -9.25 14.22 10.65
N GLN A 31 -9.36 13.49 11.77
CA GLN A 31 -8.42 12.43 12.15
C GLN A 31 -8.71 11.09 11.43
N VAL A 32 -9.88 10.95 10.81
CA VAL A 32 -10.28 9.73 10.10
C VAL A 32 -9.61 9.66 8.73
N SER A 33 -8.56 8.83 8.63
CA SER A 33 -7.85 8.59 7.38
C SER A 33 -8.45 7.43 6.59
N PHE A 34 -9.37 7.75 5.68
CA PHE A 34 -10.07 6.79 4.82
C PHE A 34 -9.14 5.92 3.95
N TYR A 35 -8.00 6.46 3.51
CA TYR A 35 -7.03 5.68 2.75
C TYR A 35 -6.36 4.61 3.62
N LEU A 36 -6.04 4.94 4.88
CA LEU A 36 -5.47 3.97 5.82
C LEU A 36 -6.51 2.94 6.27
N LEU A 37 -7.75 3.35 6.47
CA LEU A 37 -8.84 2.45 6.88
C LEU A 37 -9.11 1.35 5.84
N ASN A 38 -8.96 1.64 4.54
CA ASN A 38 -9.03 0.63 3.49
C ASN A 38 -8.14 -0.58 3.80
N ARG A 39 -6.89 -0.29 4.19
CA ARG A 39 -5.89 -1.31 4.51
C ARG A 39 -6.26 -2.07 5.77
N TYR A 40 -6.60 -1.38 6.85
CA TYR A 40 -6.95 -2.03 8.11
C TYR A 40 -8.16 -2.96 7.95
N VAL A 41 -9.26 -2.46 7.37
CA VAL A 41 -10.51 -3.24 7.23
C VAL A 41 -10.31 -4.46 6.34
N SER A 42 -9.47 -4.36 5.29
CA SER A 42 -9.10 -5.52 4.46
C SER A 42 -8.19 -6.54 5.15
N SER A 43 -7.53 -6.17 6.26
CA SER A 43 -6.49 -6.96 6.93
C SER A 43 -6.94 -7.46 8.31
N GLN A 44 -8.15 -8.00 8.39
CA GLN A 44 -8.67 -8.69 9.56
C GLN A 44 -7.91 -10.01 9.81
N LYS A 45 -7.65 -10.37 11.06
CA LYS A 45 -7.21 -11.73 11.44
C LYS A 45 -8.42 -12.62 11.75
N GLY A 46 -8.32 -13.89 11.38
CA GLY A 46 -9.40 -14.86 11.56
C GLY A 46 -9.13 -16.13 10.77
N SER A 47 -10.19 -16.88 10.48
CA SER A 47 -10.11 -18.02 9.54
C SER A 47 -9.70 -17.53 8.14
N ARG A 48 -9.32 -18.47 7.26
CA ARG A 48 -9.00 -18.13 5.87
C ARG A 48 -10.20 -17.51 5.18
N GLU A 49 -11.38 -18.07 5.40
CA GLU A 49 -12.65 -17.63 4.86
C GLU A 49 -12.98 -16.19 5.31
N ASP A 50 -12.75 -15.88 6.59
CA ASP A 50 -12.96 -14.51 7.12
C ASP A 50 -12.03 -13.50 6.44
N GLN A 51 -10.76 -13.87 6.27
CA GLN A 51 -9.75 -13.02 5.63
C GLN A 51 -10.09 -12.76 4.16
N GLU A 52 -10.44 -13.82 3.41
CA GLU A 52 -10.84 -13.71 2.00
C GLU A 52 -12.12 -12.87 1.85
N LEU A 53 -13.09 -13.05 2.74
CA LEU A 53 -14.32 -12.26 2.74
C LEU A 53 -14.07 -10.79 3.08
N ALA A 54 -13.19 -10.48 4.03
CA ALA A 54 -12.84 -9.11 4.39
C ALA A 54 -12.18 -8.37 3.20
N VAL A 55 -11.27 -9.04 2.49
CA VAL A 55 -10.65 -8.50 1.26
C VAL A 55 -11.71 -8.28 0.17
N PHE A 56 -12.57 -9.28 -0.08
CA PHE A 56 -13.64 -9.18 -1.07
C PHE A 56 -14.59 -8.02 -0.78
N LYS A 57 -15.16 -7.96 0.43
CA LYS A 57 -16.11 -6.91 0.84
C LYS A 57 -15.47 -5.52 0.76
N THR A 58 -14.24 -5.37 1.27
CA THR A 58 -13.55 -4.07 1.23
C THR A 58 -13.27 -3.66 -0.21
N ASN A 59 -12.88 -4.59 -1.09
CA ASN A 59 -12.64 -4.26 -2.48
C ASN A 59 -13.92 -3.85 -3.21
N GLU A 60 -14.97 -4.66 -3.08
CA GLU A 60 -16.21 -4.52 -3.82
C GLU A 60 -17.08 -3.37 -3.33
N TYR A 61 -17.16 -3.14 -2.02
CA TYR A 61 -18.03 -2.10 -1.48
C TYR A 61 -17.32 -0.76 -1.38
N TYR A 62 -15.99 -0.74 -1.26
CA TYR A 62 -15.26 0.47 -0.91
C TYR A 62 -14.13 0.83 -1.90
N ASN A 63 -13.15 -0.06 -2.08
CA ASN A 63 -11.90 0.25 -2.78
C ASN A 63 -12.11 0.62 -4.26
N LYS A 64 -12.91 -0.16 -5.00
CA LYS A 64 -13.03 -0.03 -6.46
C LYS A 64 -13.46 1.36 -6.94
N ASN A 65 -14.26 2.05 -6.13
CA ASN A 65 -14.79 3.39 -6.44
C ASN A 65 -14.22 4.49 -5.55
N PHE A 66 -13.22 4.18 -4.71
CA PHE A 66 -12.72 5.08 -3.67
C PHE A 66 -12.43 6.49 -4.20
N PHE A 67 -11.67 6.60 -5.29
CA PHE A 67 -11.27 7.90 -5.86
C PHE A 67 -12.44 8.70 -6.45
N ASN A 68 -13.51 8.03 -6.88
CA ASN A 68 -14.70 8.68 -7.43
C ASN A 68 -15.54 9.33 -6.32
N ILE A 69 -15.60 8.69 -5.15
CA ILE A 69 -16.48 9.10 -4.04
C ILE A 69 -15.72 9.71 -2.85
N GLN A 70 -14.40 9.85 -2.92
CA GLN A 70 -13.55 10.30 -1.80
C GLN A 70 -13.94 11.67 -1.21
N LYS A 71 -14.65 12.51 -1.95
CA LYS A 71 -15.20 13.79 -1.49
C LYS A 71 -16.37 13.62 -0.50
N HIS A 72 -17.07 12.49 -0.52
CA HIS A 72 -18.21 12.18 0.32
C HIS A 72 -17.79 11.33 1.53
N LYS A 73 -17.25 11.98 2.57
CA LYS A 73 -16.68 11.29 3.74
C LYS A 73 -17.69 10.43 4.52
N LYS A 74 -18.94 10.90 4.67
CA LYS A 74 -20.01 10.12 5.30
C LYS A 74 -20.32 8.84 4.53
N LEU A 75 -20.37 8.92 3.19
CA LEU A 75 -20.59 7.75 2.36
C LEU A 75 -19.45 6.75 2.49
N LEU A 76 -18.20 7.22 2.47
CA LEU A 76 -17.02 6.37 2.71
C LEU A 76 -17.10 5.65 4.06
N TRP A 77 -17.52 6.34 5.13
CA TRP A 77 -17.72 5.75 6.44
C TRP A 77 -18.75 4.63 6.40
N GLN A 78 -19.93 4.90 5.83
CA GLN A 78 -21.01 3.92 5.73
C GLN A 78 -20.60 2.69 4.92
N LEU A 79 -19.83 2.86 3.84
CA LEU A 79 -19.32 1.75 3.04
C LEU A 79 -18.30 0.89 3.80
N LEU A 80 -17.41 1.52 4.59
CA LEU A 80 -16.51 0.78 5.48
C LEU A 80 -17.30 0.03 6.56
N CYS A 81 -18.29 0.66 7.19
CA CYS A 81 -19.17 -0.01 8.14
C CYS A 81 -19.93 -1.17 7.52
N ILE A 82 -20.27 -1.15 6.23
CA ILE A 82 -20.88 -2.29 5.53
C ILE A 82 -19.85 -3.39 5.28
N ALA A 83 -18.62 -3.03 4.88
CA ALA A 83 -17.56 -3.98 4.61
C ALA A 83 -17.09 -4.71 5.88
N GLY A 84 -16.88 -3.95 6.96
CA GLY A 84 -16.36 -4.44 8.23
C GLY A 84 -17.40 -5.02 9.18
N ASN A 85 -18.71 -5.00 8.87
CA ASN A 85 -19.80 -5.42 9.75
C ASN A 85 -19.77 -6.90 10.19
N THR A 86 -18.80 -7.28 11.01
CA THR A 86 -18.62 -8.65 11.51
C THR A 86 -19.33 -8.88 12.84
N GLN A 87 -19.91 -7.82 13.44
CA GLN A 87 -20.58 -7.85 14.74
C GLN A 87 -19.67 -8.28 15.90
N LYS A 88 -18.35 -8.22 15.70
CA LYS A 88 -17.32 -8.55 16.68
C LYS A 88 -16.13 -7.64 16.43
N ILE A 89 -15.51 -7.15 17.50
CA ILE A 89 -14.30 -6.34 17.38
C ILE A 89 -13.16 -7.25 16.86
N GLN A 90 -12.68 -6.96 15.66
CA GLN A 90 -11.65 -7.73 14.99
C GLN A 90 -10.26 -7.17 15.29
N TYR A 91 -9.26 -8.05 15.22
CA TYR A 91 -7.88 -7.60 15.20
C TYR A 91 -7.45 -7.32 13.76
N HIS A 92 -7.22 -6.04 13.45
CA HIS A 92 -6.73 -5.59 12.16
C HIS A 92 -5.21 -5.42 12.19
N GLU A 93 -4.49 -6.29 11.50
CA GLU A 93 -3.04 -6.21 11.43
C GLU A 93 -2.58 -5.03 10.57
N TRP A 94 -1.57 -4.30 11.04
CA TRP A 94 -0.93 -3.28 10.22
C TRP A 94 -0.05 -3.93 9.15
N ILE A 95 -0.43 -3.76 7.89
CA ILE A 95 0.41 -4.14 6.76
C ILE A 95 1.31 -2.96 6.39
N GLY A 96 2.59 -3.04 6.78
CA GLY A 96 3.61 -2.09 6.32
C GLY A 96 3.78 -2.14 4.81
N TYR A 97 4.24 -1.04 4.21
CA TYR A 97 4.68 -1.12 2.82
C TYR A 97 5.85 -2.09 2.74
N LYS A 98 5.70 -3.15 1.94
CA LYS A 98 6.86 -3.92 1.50
C LYS A 98 7.66 -2.95 0.63
N HIS A 99 8.71 -2.38 1.20
CA HIS A 99 9.70 -1.71 0.38
C HIS A 99 10.16 -2.75 -0.62
N ARG A 100 10.02 -2.46 -1.93
CA ARG A 100 10.84 -3.16 -2.92
C ARG A 100 12.25 -3.06 -2.37
N ASN A 101 12.90 -4.20 -2.12
CA ASN A 101 14.31 -4.20 -1.76
C ASN A 101 14.95 -3.30 -2.81
N LYS A 102 15.37 -2.09 -2.42
CA LYS A 102 16.16 -1.25 -3.31
C LYS A 102 17.35 -2.14 -3.57
N SER A 103 17.40 -2.73 -4.76
CA SER A 103 18.58 -3.38 -5.23
C SER A 103 19.58 -2.24 -5.36
N ASN A 104 20.24 -1.90 -4.25
CA ASN A 104 21.37 -0.98 -4.21
C ASN A 104 22.57 -1.65 -4.90
N SER A 105 22.33 -2.58 -5.83
CA SER A 105 23.36 -3.23 -6.60
C SER A 105 24.02 -2.15 -7.43
N LYS A 106 25.34 -2.15 -7.39
CA LYS A 106 26.16 -1.24 -8.18
C LYS A 106 25.85 -1.40 -9.69
N ALA A 107 25.50 -2.63 -10.11
CA ALA A 107 24.91 -2.96 -11.40
C ALA A 107 23.70 -2.07 -11.79
N LEU A 108 22.75 -1.87 -10.87
CA LEU A 108 21.56 -1.06 -11.15
C LEU A 108 21.93 0.40 -11.43
N LYS A 109 22.82 0.97 -10.61
CA LYS A 109 23.29 2.35 -10.77
C LYS A 109 24.09 2.52 -12.06
N PHE A 110 24.88 1.52 -12.44
CA PHE A 110 25.59 1.48 -13.70
C PHE A 110 24.61 1.48 -14.89
N LEU A 111 23.61 0.59 -14.88
CA LEU A 111 22.63 0.51 -15.96
C LEU A 111 21.74 1.76 -16.05
N GLN A 112 21.41 2.41 -14.94
CA GLN A 112 20.72 3.72 -14.95
C GLN A 112 21.56 4.83 -15.61
N LYS A 113 22.90 4.78 -15.50
CA LYS A 113 23.79 5.74 -16.18
C LYS A 113 23.82 5.50 -17.69
N ILE A 114 23.86 4.24 -18.11
CA ILE A 114 23.87 3.86 -19.53
C ILE A 114 22.51 4.12 -20.19
N TYR A 115 21.43 3.79 -19.48
CA TYR A 115 20.06 3.87 -19.99
C TYR A 115 19.21 4.84 -19.15
N PRO A 116 19.47 6.17 -19.24
CA PRO A 116 18.80 7.16 -18.39
C PRO A 116 17.30 7.28 -18.64
N ASN A 117 16.83 6.88 -19.82
CA ASN A 117 15.41 6.96 -20.22
C ASN A 117 14.67 5.63 -20.07
N MET A 118 15.34 4.56 -19.65
CA MET A 118 14.70 3.25 -19.45
C MET A 118 13.87 3.24 -18.17
N LYS A 119 12.75 2.52 -18.17
CA LYS A 119 11.90 2.44 -16.97
C LYS A 119 12.65 1.73 -15.85
N GLN A 120 12.43 2.17 -14.61
CA GLN A 120 13.09 1.61 -13.44
C GLN A 120 12.90 0.08 -13.33
N ASP A 121 11.69 -0.42 -13.62
CA ASP A 121 11.38 -1.86 -13.57
C ASP A 121 12.13 -2.65 -14.64
N GLU A 122 12.43 -2.04 -15.79
CA GLU A 122 13.21 -2.66 -16.88
C GLU A 122 14.70 -2.69 -16.52
N VAL A 123 15.23 -1.62 -15.91
CA VAL A 123 16.61 -1.58 -15.42
C VAL A 123 16.83 -2.58 -14.28
N GLU A 124 15.86 -2.72 -13.37
CA GLU A 124 15.88 -3.73 -12.32
C GLU A 124 15.84 -5.16 -12.89
N LEU A 125 15.03 -5.39 -13.92
CA LEU A 125 14.99 -6.67 -14.62
C LEU A 125 16.33 -6.97 -15.27
N LEU A 126 16.90 -6.01 -16.01
CA LEU A 126 18.18 -6.15 -16.69
C LEU A 126 19.30 -6.45 -15.68
N ALA A 127 19.38 -5.70 -14.58
CA ALA A 127 20.34 -5.95 -13.51
C ALA A 127 20.21 -7.34 -12.87
N ARG A 128 19.00 -7.93 -12.86
CA ARG A 128 18.74 -9.26 -12.31
C ARG A 128 19.09 -10.39 -13.26
N ILE A 129 18.88 -10.22 -14.56
CA ILE A 129 19.16 -11.25 -15.57
C ILE A 129 20.61 -11.21 -16.08
N SER A 130 21.27 -10.05 -15.97
CA SER A 130 22.65 -9.87 -16.41
C SER A 130 23.65 -10.47 -15.41
N ASN A 131 24.72 -11.05 -15.94
CA ASN A 131 25.87 -11.45 -15.14
C ASN A 131 26.94 -10.35 -15.10
N LYS A 132 27.88 -10.42 -14.13
CA LYS A 132 28.94 -9.41 -14.00
C LYS A 132 29.79 -9.25 -15.27
N LYS A 133 30.07 -10.34 -15.99
CA LYS A 133 30.90 -10.32 -17.20
C LYS A 133 30.24 -9.53 -18.32
N GLU A 134 28.94 -9.74 -18.53
CA GLU A 134 28.12 -9.01 -19.49
C GLU A 134 28.07 -7.51 -19.16
N LEU A 135 27.95 -7.16 -17.88
CA LEU A 135 27.92 -5.76 -17.48
C LEU A 135 29.28 -5.07 -17.65
N PHE A 136 30.39 -5.77 -17.42
CA PHE A 136 31.72 -5.24 -17.74
C PHE A 136 31.91 -5.06 -19.25
N ALA A 137 31.51 -6.05 -20.06
CA ALA A 137 31.58 -5.95 -21.52
C ALA A 137 30.72 -4.79 -22.05
N LEU A 138 29.51 -4.61 -21.51
CA LEU A 138 28.65 -3.47 -21.82
C LEU A 138 29.34 -2.14 -21.47
N GLY A 139 30.08 -2.08 -20.36
CA GLY A 139 30.86 -0.89 -20.02
C GLY A 139 31.95 -0.59 -21.04
N GLU A 140 32.66 -1.62 -21.52
CA GLU A 140 33.68 -1.49 -22.56
C GLU A 140 33.10 -1.01 -23.89
N ASP A 141 31.95 -1.56 -24.31
CA ASP A 141 31.25 -1.14 -25.54
C ASP A 141 30.80 0.33 -25.49
N HIS A 142 30.54 0.85 -24.29
CA HIS A 142 30.22 2.25 -24.03
C HIS A 142 31.46 3.12 -23.75
N GLY A 143 32.68 2.61 -23.96
CA GLY A 143 33.92 3.36 -23.86
C GLY A 143 34.43 3.57 -22.42
N MET A 144 33.98 2.76 -21.46
CA MET A 144 34.44 2.80 -20.06
C MET A 144 35.58 1.79 -19.82
N ASP A 145 36.63 2.19 -19.11
CA ASP A 145 37.67 1.24 -18.68
C ASP A 145 37.11 0.28 -17.61
N LYS A 146 37.57 -0.98 -17.57
CA LYS A 146 37.09 -2.01 -16.61
C LYS A 146 37.18 -1.55 -15.16
N ARG A 147 38.12 -0.65 -14.83
CA ARG A 147 38.30 -0.09 -13.48
C ARG A 147 37.28 1.02 -13.16
N SER A 148 36.69 1.65 -14.17
CA SER A 148 35.66 2.68 -14.05
C SER A 148 34.25 2.11 -13.87
N VAL A 149 34.09 0.82 -14.20
CA VAL A 149 32.83 0.08 -14.09
C VAL A 149 32.69 -0.46 -12.66
N ASP A 150 32.11 0.36 -11.76
CA ASP A 150 31.85 -0.03 -10.36
C ASP A 150 30.56 -0.88 -10.30
N ILE A 151 30.70 -2.22 -10.29
CA ILE A 151 29.60 -3.22 -10.34
C ILE A 151 29.78 -4.36 -9.33
#